data_AF-A0A949LDL0-F1
#
_entry.id   AF-A0A949LDL0-F1
#
_cell.length_a   1.000
_cell.length_b   1.000
_cell.length_c   1.000
_cell.angle_alpha   90.00
_cell.angle_beta   90.00
_cell.angle_gamma   90.00
#
_symmetry.space_group_name_H-M   'P 1'
#
loop_
_entity.id
_entity.type
_entity.pdbx_description
1 polymer ?
#
loop_
_entity_poly.entity_id
_entity_poly.type
_entity_poly.pdbx_seq_one_letter_code
_entity_poly.pdbx_strand_id
1 'polypeptide(L)' 'MTTIRIVGRVDEEHQLTATVPTAVPAGTVEVVLIVPEHPADAVDAAWEKGIAAEWQDELTDTRQDLYSLADGEPVDEAE' A
#
# COMPACT_ATOMS: atom_id res chain seq x y z
N MET A 1 17.07 -21.96 -9.68
CA MET A 1 15.93 -21.33 -10.37
C MET A 1 16.49 -20.46 -11.47
N THR A 2 16.02 -20.61 -12.70
CA THR A 2 16.45 -19.76 -13.84
C THR A 2 15.32 -18.79 -14.12
N THR A 3 15.60 -17.49 -14.03
CA THR A 3 14.61 -16.44 -14.30
C THR A 3 14.62 -16.12 -15.79
N ILE A 4 13.50 -16.35 -16.48
CA ILE A 4 13.32 -15.96 -17.88
C ILE A 4 12.48 -14.69 -17.90
N ARG A 5 13.06 -13.58 -18.36
CA ARG A 5 12.36 -12.30 -18.49
C ARG A 5 11.55 -12.30 -19.78
N ILE A 6 10.23 -12.29 -19.65
CA ILE A 6 9.30 -12.13 -20.78
C ILE A 6 8.92 -10.65 -20.85
N VAL A 7 9.01 -10.07 -22.04
CA VAL A 7 8.53 -8.71 -22.30
C VAL A 7 7.16 -8.81 -22.96
N GLY A 8 6.16 -8.21 -22.34
CA GLY A 8 4.81 -8.11 -22.87
C GLY A 8 4.33 -6.67 -22.90
N ARG A 9 3.27 -6.44 -23.67
CA ARG A 9 2.51 -5.19 -23.73
C ARG A 9 1.12 -5.46 -23.18
N VAL A 10 0.63 -4.56 -22.33
CA VAL A 10 -0.79 -4.49 -21.97
C VAL A 10 -1.40 -3.39 -22.84
N ASP A 11 -2.49 -3.69 -23.53
CA ASP A 11 -3.25 -2.71 -24.32
C ASP A 11 -4.37 -2.04 -23.50
N GLU A 12 -5.12 -1.15 -24.15
CA GLU A 12 -6.19 -0.36 -23.50
C GLU A 12 -7.37 -1.26 -23.10
N GLU A 13 -7.56 -2.37 -23.81
CA GLU A 13 -8.52 -3.43 -23.48
C GLU A 13 -8.03 -4.38 -22.37
N HIS A 14 -6.91 -4.04 -21.71
CA HIS A 14 -6.30 -4.82 -20.62
C HIS A 14 -5.86 -6.23 -21.03
N GLN A 15 -5.52 -6.44 -22.30
CA GLN A 15 -5.00 -7.70 -22.80
C GLN A 15 -3.47 -7.72 -22.74
N LEU A 16 -2.91 -8.74 -22.08
CA LEU A 16 -1.47 -8.98 -22.05
C LEU A 16 -1.05 -9.77 -23.29
N THR A 17 -0.28 -9.13 -24.17
CA THR A 17 0.40 -9.80 -25.28
C THR A 17 1.88 -9.92 -24.98
N ALA A 18 2.44 -11.13 -25.03
CA ALA A 18 3.84 -11.37 -24.74
C ALA A 18 4.46 -12.40 -25.69
N THR A 19 5.73 -12.20 -26.06
CA THR A 19 6.47 -13.17 -26.88
C THR A 19 7.26 -14.11 -25.97
N VAL A 20 6.90 -15.39 -25.98
CA VAL A 20 7.57 -16.43 -25.17
C VAL A 20 8.82 -16.92 -25.91
N PRO A 21 10.03 -16.80 -25.33
CA PRO A 21 11.26 -17.31 -25.94
C PRO A 21 11.24 -18.83 -26.07
N THR A 22 11.92 -19.37 -27.09
CA THR A 22 12.06 -20.82 -27.33
C THR A 22 12.76 -21.59 -26.21
N ALA A 23 13.38 -20.88 -25.26
CA ALA A 23 13.95 -21.46 -24.04
C ALA A 23 12.89 -21.93 -23.04
N VAL A 24 11.64 -21.47 -23.16
CA VAL A 24 10.53 -21.94 -22.33
C VAL A 24 9.92 -23.18 -22.97
N PRO A 25 9.88 -24.33 -22.28
CA PRO A 25 9.28 -25.55 -22.81
C PRO A 25 7.78 -25.38 -23.02
N ALA A 26 7.24 -26.05 -24.03
CA ALA A 26 5.81 -26.06 -24.28
C ALA A 26 5.05 -26.72 -23.12
N GLY A 27 4.06 -26.02 -22.57
CA GLY A 27 3.25 -26.49 -21.45
C GLY A 27 2.55 -25.36 -20.73
N THR A 28 1.78 -25.72 -19.69
CA THR A 28 1.14 -24.73 -18.80
C THR A 28 2.20 -24.00 -18.00
N VAL A 29 2.12 -22.66 -17.98
CA VAL A 29 2.99 -21.79 -17.20
C VAL A 29 2.16 -20.86 -16.33
N GLU A 30 2.69 -20.51 -15.17
CA GLU A 30 2.14 -19.47 -14.29
C GLU A 30 2.81 -18.13 -14.61
N VAL A 31 2.01 -17.06 -14.71
CA VAL A 31 2.50 -15.71 -14.99
C VAL A 31 2.22 -14.84 -13.77
N VAL A 32 3.27 -14.29 -13.17
CA VAL A 32 3.17 -13.30 -12.08
C VAL A 32 3.44 -11.91 -12.65
N LEU A 33 2.47 -11.01 -12.52
CA LEU A 33 2.58 -9.62 -12.94
C LEU A 33 2.83 -8.74 -11.72
N ILE A 34 3.91 -7.96 -11.75
CA ILE A 34 4.20 -6.93 -10.74
C ILE A 34 3.82 -5.59 -11.37
N VAL A 35 2.69 -5.05 -10.95
CA VAL A 35 2.24 -3.71 -11.33
C VAL A 35 2.72 -2.74 -10.25
N PRO A 36 3.36 -1.62 -10.60
CA PRO A 36 3.65 -0.60 -9.60
C PRO A 36 2.35 -0.18 -8.93
N GLU A 37 2.35 -0.07 -7.59
CA GLU A 37 1.26 0.64 -6.90
C GLU A 37 1.12 2.00 -7.56
N HIS A 38 -0.12 2.43 -7.81
CA HIS A 38 -0.36 3.83 -8.16
C HIS A 38 0.38 4.65 -7.10
N PRO A 39 1.24 5.64 -7.47
CA PRO A 39 1.64 6.62 -6.48
C PRO A 39 0.35 7.10 -5.83
N ALA A 40 0.25 6.96 -4.49
CA ALA A 40 -0.94 7.34 -3.72
C ALA A 40 -1.50 8.62 -4.34
N ASP A 41 -2.76 8.55 -4.81
CA ASP A 41 -3.30 9.61 -5.63
C ASP A 41 -3.20 10.91 -4.83
N ALA A 42 -3.03 12.06 -5.48
CA ALA A 42 -2.98 13.34 -4.76
C ALA A 42 -4.23 13.57 -3.88
N VAL A 43 -5.30 12.83 -4.16
CA VAL A 43 -6.52 12.70 -3.34
C VAL A 43 -6.25 12.03 -1.99
N ASP A 44 -5.45 10.97 -1.95
CA ASP A 44 -5.11 10.24 -0.72
C ASP A 44 -4.30 11.13 0.23
N ALA A 45 -3.28 11.83 -0.30
CA ALA A 45 -2.47 12.76 0.50
C ALA A 45 -3.26 13.98 0.99
N ALA A 46 -4.21 14.48 0.21
CA ALA A 46 -5.08 15.59 0.62
C ALA A 46 -6.10 15.15 1.68
N TRP A 47 -6.62 13.93 1.56
CA TRP A 47 -7.52 13.32 2.53
C TRP A 47 -6.82 13.06 3.87
N GLU A 48 -5.64 12.43 3.86
CA GLU A 48 -4.82 12.20 5.06
C GLU A 48 -4.50 13.51 5.79
N LYS A 49 -4.11 14.55 5.04
CA LYS A 49 -3.84 15.87 5.61
C LYS A 49 -5.10 16.53 6.18
N GLY A 50 -6.26 16.33 5.55
CA GLY A 50 -7.54 16.83 6.03
C GLY A 50 -7.94 16.20 7.36
N ILE A 51 -7.86 14.87 7.47
CA ILE A 51 -8.15 14.13 8.71
C ILE A 51 -7.19 14.55 9.82
N ALA A 52 -5.88 14.62 9.54
CA ALA A 52 -4.90 15.04 10.53
C ALA A 52 -5.16 16.46 11.06
N ALA A 53 -5.60 17.39 10.19
CA ALA A 53 -5.92 18.75 10.59
C ALA A 53 -7.19 18.85 11.44
N GLU A 54 -8.22 18.07 11.10
CA GLU A 54 -9.48 18.04 11.87
C GLU A 54 -9.26 17.49 13.28
N TRP A 55 -8.40 16.49 13.42
CA TRP A 55 -8.18 15.80 14.70
C TRP A 55 -6.98 16.37 15.49
N GLN A 56 -6.28 17.38 14.96
CA GLN A 56 -5.05 17.91 15.56
C GLN A 56 -5.28 18.38 17.00
N ASP A 57 -6.37 19.10 17.26
CA ASP A 57 -6.66 19.67 18.58
C ASP A 57 -7.00 18.56 19.59
N GLU A 58 -7.72 17.53 19.17
CA GLU A 58 -8.11 16.38 20.01
C GLU A 58 -6.91 15.46 20.30
N LEU A 59 -6.10 15.15 19.28
CA LEU A 59 -4.92 14.29 19.41
C LEU A 59 -3.78 14.94 20.19
N THR A 60 -3.76 16.26 20.29
CA THR A 60 -2.76 16.99 21.09
C THR A 60 -3.24 17.22 22.54
N ASP A 61 -4.52 16.96 22.82
CA ASP A 61 -5.08 17.13 24.15
C ASP A 61 -4.68 15.97 25.07
N THR A 62 -3.60 16.17 25.82
CA THR A 62 -3.11 15.19 26.82
C THR A 62 -4.13 14.80 27.89
N ARG A 63 -5.26 15.51 28.02
CA ARG A 63 -6.37 15.10 28.91
C ARG A 63 -7.23 13.99 28.32
N GLN A 64 -7.13 13.74 27.02
CA GLN A 64 -7.78 12.66 26.30
C GLN A 64 -6.87 11.43 26.19
N ASP A 65 -5.61 11.53 26.65
CA ASP A 65 -4.72 10.38 26.71
C ASP A 65 -5.33 9.34 27.66
N LEU A 66 -5.47 8.11 27.19
CA LEU A 66 -5.93 6.98 28.01
C LEU A 66 -4.76 6.24 28.67
N TYR A 67 -3.56 6.45 28.15
CA TYR A 67 -2.33 5.80 28.61
C TYR A 67 -1.20 6.81 28.66
N SER A 68 -0.34 6.71 29.66
CA SER A 68 0.89 7.47 29.76
C SER A 68 1.90 7.01 28.70
N LEU A 69 2.46 7.96 27.96
CA LEU A 69 3.50 7.67 26.96
C LEU A 69 4.84 7.23 27.58
N ALA A 70 5.06 7.50 28.88
CA ALA A 70 6.34 7.24 29.53
C ALA A 70 6.50 5.76 29.94
N ASP A 71 5.42 5.13 30.37
CA ASP A 71 5.39 3.77 30.93
C ASP A 71 4.34 2.87 30.27
N GLY A 72 3.40 3.43 29.49
CA GLY A 72 2.33 2.68 28.83
C GLY A 72 1.21 2.26 29.77
N GLU A 73 1.20 2.74 31.02
CA GLU A 73 0.17 2.44 31.99
C GLU A 73 -1.04 3.36 31.79
N PRO A 74 -2.27 2.91 32.12
CA PRO A 74 -3.45 3.75 32.08
C PRO A 74 -3.26 5.00 32.94
N VAL A 75 -3.68 6.16 32.46
CA VAL A 75 -3.82 7.33 33.35
C VAL A 75 -5.10 7.14 34.17
N ASP A 76 -4.97 7.09 35.50
CA ASP A 76 -6.09 6.90 36.42
C ASP A 76 -7.19 7.95 36.13
N GLU A 77 -8.37 7.48 35.69
CA GLU A 77 -9.58 8.30 35.65
C GLU A 77 -9.99 8.61 37.09
N ALA A 78 -9.67 9.82 37.57
CA ALA A 78 -10.18 10.28 38.85
C ALA A 78 -11.71 10.37 38.79
N GLU A 79 -12.38 9.65 39.69
CA GLU A 79 -13.83 9.72 39.97
C GLU A 79 -14.36 11.15 40.19
#